data_AF-A0A7G9FC30-F1
#
_entry.id   AF-A0A7G9FC30-F1
#
_cell.length_a   1.000
_cell.length_b   1.000
_cell.length_c   1.000
_cell.angle_alpha   90.00
_cell.angle_beta   90.00
_cell.angle_gamma   90.00
#
_symmetry.space_group_name_H-M   'P 1'
#
loop_
_entity.id
_entity.type
_entity.pdbx_description
1 polymer ?
#
loop_
_entity_poly.entity_id
_entity_poly.type
_entity_poly.pdbx_seq_one_letter_code
_entity_poly.pdbx_strand_id
1 'polypeptide(L)'
;MAERHSIGYMLTQIALGLYFFVTGIWTLQGGNGNEIAAAVKSVTGGDMARIICLVFGIIEVLAGLFLLLRIFVTFSSPIDTILMVIIMIAWIAAIVLLDFIGKGALPSGSIDSVLRWLSTLSRHLLVLGGIVIVKN
;
A
#
# COMPACT_ATOMS: atom_id res chain seq x y z
N MET A 1 -0.07 29.04 -14.40
CA MET A 1 -0.71 29.03 -13.07
C MET A 1 0.06 28.02 -12.24
N ALA A 2 0.89 28.47 -11.30
CA ALA A 2 1.64 27.58 -10.43
C ALA A 2 0.66 27.06 -9.38
N GLU A 3 0.20 25.82 -9.53
CA GLU A 3 -0.53 25.16 -8.45
C GLU A 3 0.40 25.17 -7.23
N ARG A 4 -0.02 25.86 -6.17
CA ARG A 4 0.64 25.74 -4.87
C ARG A 4 0.39 24.31 -4.43
N HIS A 5 1.27 23.39 -4.81
CA HIS A 5 1.37 22.10 -4.14
C HIS A 5 1.59 22.43 -2.65
N SER A 6 0.52 22.26 -1.88
CA SER A 6 0.55 22.48 -0.43
C SER A 6 1.69 21.64 0.14
N ILE A 7 2.41 22.14 1.14
CA ILE A 7 3.44 21.37 1.84
C ILE A 7 2.87 20.02 2.30
N GLY A 8 1.58 19.97 2.64
CA GLY A 8 0.86 18.73 2.97
C GLY A 8 0.78 17.73 1.82
N TYR A 9 0.59 18.18 0.57
CA TYR A 9 0.60 17.32 -0.61
C TYR A 9 1.99 16.68 -0.80
N MET A 10 3.04 17.50 -0.76
CA MET A 10 4.42 17.02 -0.92
C MET A 10 4.81 16.03 0.18
N LEU A 11 4.46 16.33 1.44
CA LEU A 11 4.70 15.46 2.57
C LEU A 11 3.96 14.11 2.44
N THR A 12 2.70 14.15 2.01
CA THR A 12 1.89 12.94 1.79
C THR A 12 2.47 12.09 0.67
N GLN A 13 2.89 12.70 -0.44
CA GLN A 13 3.51 11.99 -1.55
C GLN A 13 4.83 11.32 -1.15
N ILE A 14 5.69 12.02 -0.39
CA ILE A 14 6.92 11.43 0.16
C ILE A 14 6.60 10.27 1.10
N ALA A 15 5.65 10.47 2.02
CA ALA A 15 5.26 9.43 2.98
C ALA A 15 4.75 8.17 2.28
N LEU A 16 3.88 8.31 1.29
CA LEU A 16 3.38 7.18 0.48
C LEU A 16 4.51 6.53 -0.32
N GLY A 17 5.35 7.33 -0.97
CA GLY A 17 6.48 6.83 -1.77
C GLY A 17 7.43 5.98 -0.93
N LEU A 18 7.82 6.48 0.26
CA LEU A 18 8.64 5.73 1.21
C LEU A 18 7.92 4.51 1.76
N TYR A 19 6.65 4.63 2.10
CA TYR A 19 5.84 3.53 2.61
C TYR A 19 5.81 2.37 1.60
N PHE A 20 5.38 2.61 0.37
CA PHE A 20 5.34 1.60 -0.69
C PHE A 20 6.72 1.02 -1.03
N PHE A 21 7.76 1.86 -1.03
CA PHE A 21 9.11 1.39 -1.28
C PHE A 21 9.60 0.42 -0.20
N VAL A 22 9.41 0.77 1.07
CA VAL A 22 9.82 -0.07 2.21
C VAL A 22 8.96 -1.33 2.31
N THR A 23 7.63 -1.20 2.20
CA THR A 23 6.73 -2.37 2.25
C THR A 23 7.04 -3.32 1.11
N GLY A 24 7.24 -2.82 -0.11
CA GLY A 24 7.61 -3.62 -1.26
C GLY A 24 8.91 -4.40 -1.06
N ILE A 25 9.98 -3.75 -0.56
CA ILE A 25 11.24 -4.45 -0.24
C ILE A 25 11.01 -5.53 0.82
N TRP A 26 10.24 -5.26 1.87
CA TRP A 26 9.92 -6.26 2.89
C TRP A 26 9.08 -7.42 2.34
N THR A 27 8.17 -7.17 1.38
CA THR A 27 7.43 -8.20 0.67
C THR A 27 8.38 -9.11 -0.12
N LEU A 28 9.35 -8.52 -0.82
CA LEU A 28 10.36 -9.23 -1.61
C LEU A 28 11.31 -10.08 -0.74
N GLN A 29 11.63 -9.63 0.47
CA GLN A 29 12.47 -10.36 1.42
C GLN A 29 11.76 -11.56 2.09
N GLY A 30 10.55 -11.91 1.64
CA GLY A 30 9.84 -13.09 2.14
C GLY A 30 9.03 -12.82 3.41
N GLY A 31 8.75 -11.56 3.73
CA GLY A 31 7.66 -11.20 4.64
C GLY A 31 7.96 -11.22 6.14
N ASN A 32 9.22 -11.19 6.57
CA ASN A 32 9.54 -10.92 7.97
C ASN A 32 9.28 -9.43 8.27
N GLY A 33 8.01 -9.09 8.54
CA GLY A 33 7.59 -7.74 8.93
C GLY A 33 6.55 -7.08 8.02
N ASN A 34 6.12 -7.72 6.92
CA ASN A 34 5.05 -7.17 6.07
C ASN A 34 3.72 -7.91 6.23
N GLU A 35 2.66 -7.14 6.42
CA GLU A 35 1.28 -7.59 6.56
C GLU A 35 0.79 -8.32 5.30
N ILE A 36 1.16 -7.85 4.10
CA ILE A 36 0.76 -8.48 2.82
C ILE A 36 1.33 -9.88 2.70
N ALA A 37 2.61 -10.04 3.02
CA ALA A 37 3.25 -11.34 2.97
C ALA A 37 2.72 -12.32 4.03
N ALA A 38 2.29 -11.81 5.19
CA ALA A 38 1.63 -12.60 6.22
C ALA A 38 0.23 -13.09 5.78
N ALA A 39 -0.55 -12.23 5.13
CA ALA A 39 -1.88 -12.59 4.63
C ALA A 39 -1.81 -13.57 3.45
N VAL A 40 -0.93 -13.33 2.48
CA VAL A 40 -0.75 -14.23 1.33
C VAL A 40 -0.30 -15.63 1.77
N LYS A 41 0.66 -15.73 2.71
CA LYS A 41 1.07 -17.02 3.33
C LYS A 41 -0.04 -17.69 4.13
N SER A 42 -1.05 -16.95 4.58
CA SER A 42 -2.19 -17.54 5.31
C SER A 42 -3.26 -18.13 4.41
N VAL A 43 -3.36 -17.65 3.16
CA VAL A 43 -4.39 -18.05 2.19
C VAL A 43 -3.87 -19.08 1.18
N THR A 44 -2.56 -19.11 0.92
CA THR A 44 -1.98 -19.97 -0.13
C THR A 44 -0.81 -20.80 0.39
N GLY A 45 -0.71 -22.05 -0.06
CA GLY A 45 0.43 -22.94 0.21
C GLY A 45 1.75 -22.36 -0.33
N GLY A 46 2.86 -22.74 0.33
CA GLY A 46 4.14 -22.02 0.39
C GLY A 46 4.70 -21.45 -0.92
N ASP A 47 4.57 -22.15 -2.06
CA ASP A 47 5.14 -21.69 -3.33
C ASP A 47 4.26 -20.67 -4.07
N MET A 48 2.94 -20.84 -4.08
CA MET A 48 2.01 -19.84 -4.66
C MET A 48 2.04 -18.55 -3.85
N ALA A 49 2.12 -18.66 -2.52
CA ALA A 49 2.25 -17.50 -1.65
C ALA A 49 3.50 -16.68 -1.97
N ARG A 50 4.61 -17.38 -2.23
CA ARG A 50 5.89 -16.74 -2.54
C ARG A 50 5.86 -16.01 -3.88
N ILE A 51 5.23 -16.59 -4.90
CA ILE A 51 5.07 -15.96 -6.22
C ILE A 51 4.20 -14.70 -6.11
N ILE A 52 3.07 -14.77 -5.40
CA ILE A 52 2.16 -13.62 -5.21
C ILE A 52 2.89 -12.50 -4.43
N CYS A 53 3.58 -12.83 -3.33
CA CYS A 53 4.39 -11.85 -2.59
C CYS A 53 5.46 -11.22 -3.48
N LEU A 54 6.11 -11.99 -4.35
CA LEU A 54 7.14 -11.47 -5.23
C LEU A 54 6.55 -10.48 -6.26
N VAL A 55 5.41 -10.80 -6.86
CA VAL A 55 4.73 -9.91 -7.80
C VAL A 55 4.24 -8.63 -7.11
N PHE A 56 3.59 -8.75 -5.94
CA PHE A 56 3.14 -7.59 -5.17
C PHE A 56 4.32 -6.72 -4.73
N GLY A 57 5.41 -7.33 -4.24
CA GLY A 57 6.60 -6.60 -3.82
C GLY A 57 7.24 -5.81 -4.94
N ILE A 58 7.33 -6.36 -6.16
CA ILE A 58 7.86 -5.61 -7.32
C ILE A 58 6.95 -4.42 -7.63
N ILE A 59 5.63 -4.62 -7.65
CA ILE A 59 4.65 -3.56 -7.94
C ILE A 59 4.73 -2.45 -6.89
N GLU A 60 4.84 -2.80 -5.61
CA GLU A 60 4.96 -1.83 -4.51
C GLU A 60 6.27 -1.04 -4.58
N VAL A 61 7.39 -1.68 -4.86
CA VAL A 61 8.68 -0.97 -5.03
C VAL A 61 8.62 0.00 -6.20
N LEU A 62 8.06 -0.43 -7.34
CA LEU A 62 7.89 0.44 -8.50
C LEU A 62 6.93 1.60 -8.23
N ALA A 63 5.84 1.35 -7.51
CA ALA A 63 4.89 2.38 -7.08
C ALA A 63 5.54 3.40 -6.15
N GLY A 64 6.31 2.95 -5.16
CA GLY A 64 7.05 3.82 -4.25
C GLY A 64 8.08 4.67 -4.98
N LEU A 65 8.87 4.06 -5.87
CA LEU A 65 9.85 4.77 -6.68
C LEU A 65 9.17 5.79 -7.61
N PHE A 66 8.06 5.43 -8.24
CA PHE A 66 7.29 6.33 -9.10
C PHE A 66 6.79 7.55 -8.31
N LEU A 67 6.20 7.36 -7.13
CA LEU A 67 5.73 8.44 -6.28
C LEU A 67 6.87 9.38 -5.82
N LEU A 68 8.05 8.83 -5.52
CA LEU A 68 9.22 9.63 -5.15
C LEU A 68 9.79 10.41 -6.35
N LEU A 69 9.89 9.76 -7.52
CA LEU A 69 10.39 10.41 -8.74
C LEU A 69 9.45 11.52 -9.22
N ARG A 70 8.14 11.36 -9.04
CA ARG A 70 7.10 12.35 -9.39
C ARG A 70 7.29 13.69 -8.65
N ILE A 71 8.09 13.74 -7.58
CA ILE A 71 8.44 15.00 -6.89
C ILE A 71 9.39 15.85 -7.73
N PHE A 72 10.28 15.20 -8.49
CA PHE A 72 11.33 15.85 -9.27
C PHE A 72 11.04 15.85 -10.77
N VAL A 73 10.21 14.92 -11.25
CA VAL A 73 9.93 14.67 -12.66
C VAL A 73 8.43 14.80 -12.92
N THR A 74 8.07 15.64 -13.88
CA THR A 74 6.70 15.73 -14.39
C THR A 74 6.49 14.65 -15.44
N PHE A 75 5.63 13.68 -15.13
CA PHE A 75 5.17 12.68 -16.11
C PHE A 75 4.05 13.25 -16.99
N SER A 76 3.81 12.63 -18.15
CA SER A 76 2.66 13.00 -18.96
C SER A 76 1.36 12.70 -18.20
N SER A 77 0.41 13.65 -18.26
CA SER A 77 -0.87 13.59 -17.52
C SER A 77 -1.64 12.27 -17.65
N PRO A 78 -1.69 11.60 -18.82
CA PRO A 78 -2.38 10.31 -18.94
C PRO A 78 -1.66 9.18 -18.20
N ILE A 79 -0.32 9.11 -18.29
CA ILE A 79 0.49 8.06 -17.67
C ILE A 79 0.41 8.18 -16.14
N ASP A 80 0.54 9.41 -15.65
CA ASP A 80 0.45 9.73 -14.22
C ASP A 80 -0.90 9.30 -13.62
N THR A 81 -2.00 9.66 -14.30
CA THR A 81 -3.36 9.31 -13.88
C THR A 81 -3.56 7.80 -13.83
N ILE A 82 -3.10 7.08 -14.87
CA ILE A 82 -3.26 5.62 -14.95
C ILE A 82 -2.46 4.93 -13.83
N LEU A 83 -1.21 5.33 -13.59
CA LEU A 83 -0.37 4.75 -12.55
C LEU A 83 -0.97 4.98 -11.15
N MET A 84 -1.44 6.19 -10.86
CA MET A 84 -2.09 6.51 -9.58
C MET A 84 -3.37 5.68 -9.38
N VAL A 85 -4.15 5.46 -10.44
CA VAL A 85 -5.34 4.59 -10.39
C VAL A 85 -4.96 3.13 -10.13
N ILE A 86 -3.90 2.62 -10.76
CA ILE A 86 -3.41 1.25 -10.53
C ILE A 86 -2.96 1.08 -9.07
N ILE A 87 -2.18 2.02 -8.53
CA ILE A 87 -1.72 2.00 -7.14
C ILE A 87 -2.91 2.00 -6.18
N MET A 88 -3.91 2.84 -6.44
CA MET A 88 -5.14 2.89 -5.64
C MET A 88 -5.89 1.55 -5.65
N ILE A 89 -6.10 0.94 -6.83
CA ILE A 89 -6.79 -0.35 -6.96
C ILE A 89 -6.00 -1.46 -6.25
N ALA A 90 -4.69 -1.51 -6.46
CA ALA A 90 -3.82 -2.49 -5.81
C ALA A 90 -3.87 -2.35 -4.28
N TRP A 91 -3.89 -1.12 -3.77
CA TRP A 91 -4.00 -0.87 -2.34
C TRP A 91 -5.37 -1.29 -1.78
N ILE A 92 -6.46 -0.99 -2.48
CA ILE A 92 -7.80 -1.46 -2.09
C ILE A 92 -7.84 -2.99 -2.03
N ALA A 93 -7.23 -3.69 -2.99
CA ALA A 93 -7.14 -5.14 -2.96
C ALA A 93 -6.33 -5.65 -1.75
N ALA A 94 -5.24 -4.95 -1.38
CA ALA A 94 -4.49 -5.25 -0.17
C ALA A 94 -5.34 -5.08 1.10
N ILE A 95 -6.13 -4.01 1.22
CA ILE A 95 -7.06 -3.82 2.36
C ILE A 95 -8.03 -4.99 2.48
N VAL A 96 -8.64 -5.39 1.36
CA VAL A 96 -9.57 -6.53 1.36
C VAL A 96 -8.85 -7.82 1.83
N LEU A 97 -7.64 -8.05 1.34
CA LEU A 97 -6.87 -9.23 1.71
C LEU A 97 -6.43 -9.21 3.19
N LEU A 98 -6.00 -8.06 3.69
CA LEU A 98 -5.42 -7.91 5.02
C LEU A 98 -6.48 -7.83 6.12
N ASP A 99 -7.49 -6.97 5.94
CA ASP A 99 -8.48 -6.65 6.96
C ASP A 99 -9.67 -7.61 6.98
N PHE A 100 -9.95 -8.29 5.86
CA PHE A 100 -11.14 -9.15 5.71
C PHE A 100 -10.84 -10.62 5.42
N ILE A 101 -9.64 -10.98 4.96
CA ILE A 101 -9.30 -12.38 4.61
C ILE A 101 -8.11 -12.96 5.43
N GLY A 102 -7.13 -12.14 5.81
CA GLY A 102 -5.89 -12.59 6.45
C GLY A 102 -6.04 -13.08 7.91
N LYS A 103 -4.94 -13.56 8.51
CA LYS A 103 -4.90 -14.06 9.91
C LYS A 103 -5.29 -13.05 11.01
N GLY A 104 -5.44 -11.76 10.68
CA GLY A 104 -5.97 -10.71 11.56
C GLY A 104 -7.35 -10.21 11.14
N ALA A 105 -8.00 -10.87 10.18
CA ALA A 105 -9.28 -10.48 9.65
C ALA A 105 -10.41 -10.80 10.62
N LEU A 106 -11.32 -9.84 10.76
CA LEU A 106 -12.52 -9.87 11.58
C LEU A 106 -12.28 -10.21 13.07
N PRO A 107 -12.68 -9.32 14.00
CA PRO A 107 -12.44 -9.55 15.41
C PRO A 107 -13.17 -10.79 15.93
N SER A 108 -12.47 -11.64 16.69
CA SER A 108 -13.00 -12.89 17.27
C SER A 108 -13.94 -12.68 18.47
N GLY A 109 -14.49 -11.47 18.62
CA GLY A 109 -15.46 -11.10 19.67
C GLY A 109 -14.87 -10.48 20.93
N SER A 110 -13.54 -10.37 21.08
CA SER A 110 -12.91 -9.66 22.20
C SER A 110 -12.66 -8.18 21.90
N ILE A 111 -12.83 -7.29 22.89
CA ILE A 111 -12.58 -5.85 22.72
C ILE A 111 -11.15 -5.58 22.22
N ASP A 112 -10.16 -6.30 22.75
CA ASP A 112 -8.77 -6.18 22.30
C ASP A 112 -8.57 -6.55 20.83
N SER A 113 -9.28 -7.58 20.32
CA SER A 113 -9.23 -7.95 18.91
C SER A 113 -9.87 -6.89 18.01
N VAL A 114 -10.98 -6.29 18.45
CA VAL A 114 -11.66 -5.19 17.74
C VAL A 114 -10.76 -3.96 17.67
N LEU A 115 -10.12 -3.58 18.79
CA LEU A 115 -9.21 -2.44 18.84
C LEU A 115 -7.98 -2.64 17.97
N ARG A 116 -7.40 -3.85 17.95
CA ARG A 116 -6.29 -4.18 17.05
C ARG A 116 -6.70 -4.09 15.58
N TRP A 117 -7.85 -4.67 15.23
CA TRP A 117 -8.37 -4.60 13.87
C TRP A 117 -8.67 -3.15 13.43
N LEU A 118 -9.35 -2.36 14.26
CA LEU A 118 -9.59 -0.93 13.99
C LEU A 118 -8.28 -0.15 13.83
N SER A 119 -7.27 -0.44 14.65
CA SER A 119 -5.95 0.19 14.53
C SER A 119 -5.29 -0.15 13.20
N THR A 120 -5.33 -1.41 12.75
CA THR A 120 -4.78 -1.82 11.45
C THR A 120 -5.54 -1.16 10.30
N LEU A 121 -6.87 -1.27 10.30
CA LEU A 121 -7.74 -0.68 9.28
C LEU A 121 -7.53 0.83 9.17
N SER A 122 -7.37 1.54 10.30
CA SER A 122 -7.12 2.98 10.28
C SER A 122 -5.84 3.36 9.53
N ARG A 123 -4.76 2.58 9.67
CA ARG A 123 -3.50 2.80 8.95
C ARG A 123 -3.68 2.58 7.46
N HIS A 124 -4.41 1.52 7.08
CA HIS A 124 -4.74 1.24 5.70
C HIS A 124 -5.59 2.33 5.04
N LEU A 125 -6.57 2.86 5.77
CA LEU A 125 -7.40 3.99 5.32
C LEU A 125 -6.59 5.30 5.24
N LEU A 126 -5.62 5.53 6.11
CA LEU A 126 -4.72 6.68 6.02
C LEU A 126 -3.87 6.62 4.74
N VAL A 127 -3.34 5.44 4.40
CA VAL A 127 -2.60 5.25 3.14
C VAL A 127 -3.52 5.46 1.94
N LEU A 128 -4.73 4.90 1.95
CA LEU A 128 -5.72 5.12 0.88
C LEU A 128 -6.10 6.61 0.74
N GLY A 129 -6.36 7.29 1.85
CA GLY A 129 -6.65 8.72 1.89
C GLY A 129 -5.50 9.55 1.34
N GLY A 130 -4.26 9.18 1.66
CA GLY A 130 -3.07 9.78 1.07
C GLY A 130 -3.03 9.62 -0.46
N ILE A 131 -3.29 8.41 -0.96
CA ILE A 131 -3.31 8.16 -2.42
C ILE A 131 -4.35 9.03 -3.11
N VAL A 132 -5.55 9.17 -2.52
CA VAL A 132 -6.62 10.02 -3.07
C VAL A 132 -6.20 11.49 -3.09
N ILE A 133 -5.57 12.00 -2.02
CA ILE A 133 -5.05 13.38 -1.96
C ILE A 133 -3.96 13.61 -3.00
N VAL A 134 -3.07 12.64 -3.21
CA VAL A 134 -1.94 12.79 -4.14
C VAL A 134 -2.36 12.60 -5.61
N LYS A 135 -3.49 11.92 -5.85
CA LYS A 135 -4.06 11.71 -7.18
C LYS A 135 -4.83 12.94 -7.69
N ASN A 136 -5.54 13.64 -6.79
CA ASN A 136 -6.35 14.81 -7.11
C ASN A 136 -5.52 16.09 -7.18
#